data_AF-A0A534AEZ0-F1
#
_entry.id   AF-A0A534AEZ0-F1
#
_cell.length_a   1.000
_cell.length_b   1.000
_cell.length_c   1.000
_cell.angle_alpha   90.00
_cell.angle_beta   90.00
_cell.angle_gamma   90.00
#
_symmetry.space_group_name_H-M   'P 1'
#
loop_
_entity.id
_entity.type
_entity.pdbx_description
1 polymer ?
#
loop_
_entity_poly.entity_id
_entity_poly.type
_entity_poly.pdbx_seq_one_letter_code
_entity_poly.pdbx_strand_id
1 'polypeptide(L)'
;MIEDLEQRLARIIVGLTGEKKAVRASDLKATGAMTLLLKDAVNPNLVQTLEGGPAFIHCGPFGNIAHGCNSVVATKLALALCDIVLTEAGFGADLGAEKFFDIKCRMAGLHPEAAIVVATVRALKMHGGVKKDALGKEDVAAATRGAANVRHHIRNVKKFGVPVVVALNRFVTDTEEELEAVRAECAAEGVEVELCEVWERGGEGGIAVAEAVLKLLESRTAKFKPLYDERRPIREKIETIAKEIYGAGGVAFAPAAERALEQLPALGLGETPVCMAKTQYSFSDDPTKLGAPSGFTLHVRDILPSAGAGFVVPLAGDIMTMPGLSKTPAAEKIRVHPDGTIEGLF
;
A
#
# COMPACT_ATOMS: atom_id res chain seq x y z
N MET A 1 -24.16 -0.69 -4.33
CA MET A 1 -23.21 0.04 -3.48
C MET A 1 -23.68 0.06 -2.03
N ILE A 2 -24.77 0.76 -1.70
CA ILE A 2 -25.33 0.80 -0.32
C ILE A 2 -25.65 -0.60 0.22
N GLU A 3 -26.24 -1.46 -0.61
CA GLU A 3 -26.53 -2.84 -0.23
C GLU A 3 -25.26 -3.64 0.14
N ASP A 4 -24.19 -3.55 -0.66
CA ASP A 4 -22.91 -4.20 -0.34
C ASP A 4 -22.29 -3.64 0.94
N LEU A 5 -22.34 -2.32 1.15
CA LEU A 5 -21.88 -1.67 2.38
C LEU A 5 -22.65 -2.22 3.59
N GLU A 6 -23.98 -2.26 3.53
CA GLU A 6 -24.82 -2.79 4.60
C GLU A 6 -24.50 -4.26 4.90
N GLN A 7 -24.38 -5.10 3.87
CA GLN A 7 -24.01 -6.50 4.03
C GLN A 7 -22.61 -6.67 4.65
N ARG A 8 -21.64 -5.81 4.29
CA ARG A 8 -20.29 -5.80 4.89
C ARG A 8 -20.34 -5.40 6.37
N LEU A 9 -21.07 -4.33 6.69
CA LEU A 9 -21.27 -3.90 8.07
C LEU A 9 -21.92 -4.99 8.93
N ALA A 10 -22.91 -5.70 8.38
CA ALA A 10 -23.60 -6.79 9.06
C ALA A 10 -22.64 -7.92 9.47
N ARG A 11 -21.60 -8.18 8.67
CA ARG A 11 -20.63 -9.26 8.92
C ARG A 11 -19.57 -8.90 9.96
N ILE A 12 -19.44 -7.65 10.39
CA ILE A 12 -18.46 -7.25 11.41
C ILE A 12 -18.64 -8.08 12.67
N ILE A 13 -17.57 -8.72 13.13
CA ILE A 13 -17.53 -9.45 14.39
C ILE A 13 -17.13 -8.45 15.47
N VAL A 14 -18.00 -8.24 16.46
CA VAL A 14 -17.77 -7.28 17.56
C VAL A 14 -17.25 -7.95 18.82
N GLY A 15 -17.34 -9.28 18.90
CA GLY A 15 -16.86 -10.07 20.02
C GLY A 15 -17.19 -11.54 19.85
N LEU A 16 -16.83 -12.32 20.87
CA LEU A 16 -17.17 -13.74 20.96
C LEU A 16 -18.00 -13.99 22.22
N THR A 17 -18.92 -14.94 22.15
CA THR A 17 -19.62 -15.46 23.34
C THR A 17 -18.68 -16.29 24.22
N GLY A 18 -19.12 -16.68 25.43
CA GLY A 18 -18.36 -17.61 26.28
C GLY A 18 -18.10 -18.97 25.63
N GLU A 19 -18.96 -19.39 24.69
CA GLU A 19 -18.80 -20.59 23.86
C GLU A 19 -17.93 -20.34 22.61
N LYS A 20 -17.28 -19.18 22.50
CA LYS A 20 -16.45 -18.75 21.36
C LYS A 20 -17.19 -18.64 20.02
N LYS A 21 -18.51 -18.41 20.04
CA LYS A 21 -19.28 -18.10 18.82
C LYS A 21 -19.18 -16.61 18.50
N ALA A 22 -19.09 -16.27 17.22
CA ALA A 22 -19.05 -14.89 16.76
C ALA A 22 -20.34 -14.14 17.09
N VAL A 23 -20.22 -12.96 17.71
CA VAL A 23 -21.29 -11.97 17.80
C VAL A 23 -21.07 -10.94 16.71
N ARG A 24 -22.03 -10.79 15.80
CA ARG A 24 -21.96 -9.89 14.65
C ARG A 24 -22.75 -8.61 14.88
N ALA A 25 -22.43 -7.56 14.13
CA ALA A 25 -23.18 -6.31 14.18
C ALA A 25 -24.66 -6.49 13.79
N SER A 26 -24.97 -7.47 12.92
CA SER A 26 -26.34 -7.88 12.60
C SER A 26 -27.11 -8.41 13.81
N ASP A 27 -26.44 -9.16 14.69
CA ASP A 27 -27.06 -9.76 15.88
C ASP A 27 -27.48 -8.66 16.87
N LEU A 28 -26.78 -7.52 16.82
CA LEU A 28 -27.08 -6.32 17.59
C LEU A 28 -28.05 -5.36 16.90
N LYS A 29 -28.57 -5.72 15.71
CA LYS A 29 -29.47 -4.88 14.89
C LYS A 29 -28.90 -3.49 14.57
N ALA A 30 -27.56 -3.37 14.51
CA ALA A 30 -26.88 -2.09 14.30
C ALA A 30 -26.74 -1.71 12.81
N THR A 31 -26.92 -2.67 11.90
CA THR A 31 -26.53 -2.51 10.49
C THR A 31 -27.21 -1.35 9.79
N GLY A 32 -28.55 -1.26 9.84
CA GLY A 32 -29.29 -0.20 9.15
C GLY A 32 -28.95 1.20 9.66
N ALA A 33 -28.71 1.34 10.97
CA ALA A 33 -28.28 2.61 11.57
C ALA A 33 -26.87 3.01 11.09
N MET A 34 -25.92 2.07 11.04
CA MET A 34 -24.58 2.33 10.50
C MET A 34 -24.63 2.72 9.02
N THR A 35 -25.44 2.02 8.20
CA THR A 35 -25.63 2.34 6.78
C THR A 35 -26.21 3.74 6.60
N LEU A 36 -27.22 4.13 7.40
CA LEU A 36 -27.81 5.47 7.36
C LEU A 36 -26.78 6.56 7.65
N LEU A 37 -25.94 6.38 8.68
CA LEU A 37 -24.88 7.34 9.02
C LEU A 37 -23.84 7.49 7.91
N LEU A 38 -23.65 6.46 7.08
CA LEU A 38 -22.69 6.44 5.98
C LEU A 38 -23.31 6.76 4.62
N LYS A 39 -24.62 7.04 4.55
CA LYS A 39 -25.38 7.23 3.31
C LYS A 39 -24.76 8.29 2.40
N ASP A 40 -24.35 9.43 2.95
CA ASP A 40 -23.77 10.51 2.16
C ASP A 40 -22.25 10.34 2.03
N ALA A 41 -21.61 9.82 3.08
CA ALA A 41 -20.17 9.58 3.15
C ALA A 41 -19.66 8.48 2.21
N VAL A 42 -20.55 7.72 1.56
CA VAL A 42 -20.17 6.72 0.55
C VAL A 42 -19.89 7.37 -0.83
N ASN A 43 -20.30 8.62 -1.04
CA ASN A 43 -20.16 9.32 -2.30
C ASN A 43 -18.74 9.91 -2.43
N PRO A 44 -18.01 9.64 -3.54
CA PRO A 44 -16.69 10.23 -3.77
C PRO A 44 -16.69 11.76 -3.82
N ASN A 45 -15.69 12.40 -3.21
CA ASN A 45 -15.54 13.86 -3.25
C ASN A 45 -14.70 14.26 -4.46
N LEU A 46 -15.29 15.05 -5.37
CA LEU A 46 -14.58 15.63 -6.50
C LEU A 46 -13.85 16.91 -6.06
N VAL A 47 -12.57 16.97 -6.36
CA VAL A 47 -11.70 18.14 -6.23
C VAL A 47 -10.84 18.26 -7.50
N GLN A 48 -9.83 19.15 -7.49
CA GLN A 48 -8.94 19.34 -8.63
C GLN A 48 -7.48 19.48 -8.20
N THR A 49 -6.57 19.19 -9.13
CA THR A 49 -5.14 19.53 -9.03
C THR A 49 -4.92 21.04 -9.23
N LEU A 50 -3.70 21.53 -9.01
CA LEU A 50 -3.33 22.93 -9.28
C LEU A 50 -3.53 23.34 -10.74
N GLU A 51 -3.49 22.37 -11.66
CA GLU A 51 -3.65 22.56 -13.12
C GLU A 51 -5.08 22.25 -13.60
N GLY A 52 -6.03 22.09 -12.67
CA GLY A 52 -7.45 21.87 -13.00
C GLY A 52 -7.81 20.43 -13.39
N GLY A 53 -6.89 19.47 -13.24
CA GLY A 53 -7.17 18.06 -13.47
C GLY A 53 -8.15 17.50 -12.42
N PRO A 54 -9.20 16.75 -12.80
CA PRO A 54 -10.18 16.23 -11.85
C PRO A 54 -9.56 15.15 -10.95
N ALA A 55 -9.84 15.20 -9.65
CA ALA A 55 -9.34 14.24 -8.68
C ALA A 55 -10.43 13.82 -7.69
N PHE A 56 -10.54 12.51 -7.42
CA PHE A 56 -11.41 12.00 -6.36
C PHE A 56 -10.60 11.74 -5.09
N ILE A 57 -11.01 12.35 -3.97
CA ILE A 57 -10.47 12.05 -2.64
C ILE A 57 -11.56 11.35 -1.82
N HIS A 58 -11.38 10.05 -1.54
CA HIS A 58 -12.40 9.26 -0.87
C HIS A 58 -11.85 8.05 -0.10
N CYS A 59 -12.10 8.06 1.21
CA CYS A 59 -11.56 7.13 2.21
C CYS A 59 -10.02 7.15 2.34
N GLY A 60 -9.49 6.60 3.44
CA GLY A 60 -8.06 6.54 3.71
C GLY A 60 -7.74 5.54 4.83
N PRO A 61 -7.85 4.22 4.59
CA PRO A 61 -7.53 3.21 5.59
C PRO A 61 -6.01 3.10 5.79
N PHE A 62 -5.59 2.55 6.93
CA PHE A 62 -4.18 2.26 7.19
C PHE A 62 -3.58 1.31 6.13
N GLY A 63 -2.31 1.48 5.79
CA GLY A 63 -1.57 0.59 4.89
C GLY A 63 -1.03 -0.69 5.53
N ASN A 64 -1.18 -0.86 6.86
CA ASN A 64 -0.73 -2.06 7.59
C ASN A 64 -1.90 -2.99 7.94
N ILE A 65 -2.78 -2.60 8.88
CA ILE A 65 -3.92 -3.39 9.34
C ILE A 65 -5.12 -3.37 8.38
N ALA A 66 -4.98 -2.64 7.27
CA ALA A 66 -5.91 -2.64 6.15
C ALA A 66 -5.12 -2.48 4.84
N HIS A 67 -5.86 -2.42 3.73
CA HIS A 67 -5.29 -2.40 2.38
C HIS A 67 -4.70 -1.07 1.90
N GLY A 68 -4.77 0.01 2.67
CA GLY A 68 -4.10 1.28 2.31
C GLY A 68 -4.53 1.97 1.01
N CYS A 69 -5.73 1.68 0.50
CA CYS A 69 -6.21 2.22 -0.79
C CYS A 69 -7.39 3.19 -0.60
N ASN A 70 -7.57 4.12 -1.54
CA ASN A 70 -8.83 4.85 -1.69
C ASN A 70 -9.97 3.90 -2.08
N SER A 71 -11.22 4.38 -1.94
CA SER A 71 -12.41 3.55 -2.13
C SER A 71 -12.53 2.92 -3.53
N VAL A 72 -13.14 1.74 -3.58
CA VAL A 72 -13.54 1.09 -4.84
C VAL A 72 -14.53 1.94 -5.63
N VAL A 73 -15.45 2.62 -4.94
CA VAL A 73 -16.48 3.46 -5.58
C VAL A 73 -15.84 4.59 -6.37
N ALA A 74 -14.89 5.32 -5.77
CA ALA A 74 -14.17 6.39 -6.47
C ALA A 74 -13.38 5.88 -7.67
N THR A 75 -12.72 4.72 -7.53
CA THR A 75 -11.92 4.14 -8.62
C THR A 75 -12.82 3.70 -9.79
N LYS A 76 -13.94 3.02 -9.51
CA LYS A 76 -14.89 2.60 -10.55
C LYS A 76 -15.60 3.78 -11.21
N LEU A 77 -15.94 4.81 -10.45
CA LEU A 77 -16.52 6.03 -11.00
C LEU A 77 -15.53 6.73 -11.93
N ALA A 78 -14.27 6.87 -11.52
CA ALA A 78 -13.22 7.43 -12.37
C ALA A 78 -13.05 6.62 -13.67
N LEU A 79 -13.01 5.29 -13.58
CA LEU A 79 -12.87 4.41 -14.76
C LEU A 79 -14.06 4.49 -15.73
N ALA A 80 -15.24 4.88 -15.24
CA ALA A 80 -16.40 5.11 -16.09
C ALA A 80 -16.42 6.50 -16.76
N LEU A 81 -15.61 7.44 -16.26
CA LEU A 81 -15.61 8.85 -16.68
C LEU A 81 -14.35 9.25 -17.46
N CYS A 82 -13.24 8.53 -17.28
CA CYS A 82 -11.92 8.89 -17.79
C CYS A 82 -11.28 7.71 -18.53
N ASP A 83 -10.49 8.01 -19.58
CA ASP A 83 -9.76 7.00 -20.34
C ASP A 83 -8.58 6.40 -19.54
N ILE A 84 -7.96 7.21 -18.68
CA ILE A 84 -6.84 6.81 -17.83
C ILE A 84 -7.13 7.24 -16.40
N VAL A 85 -6.98 6.31 -15.45
CA VAL A 85 -7.17 6.56 -14.02
C VAL A 85 -5.90 6.20 -13.27
N LEU A 86 -5.26 7.21 -12.70
CA LEU A 86 -4.15 7.03 -11.76
C LEU A 86 -4.71 6.91 -10.34
N THR A 87 -4.20 5.93 -9.59
CA THR A 87 -4.47 5.72 -8.18
C THR A 87 -3.22 5.20 -7.49
N GLU A 88 -3.18 5.31 -6.17
CA GLU A 88 -2.05 4.86 -5.35
C GLU A 88 -2.52 3.94 -4.22
N ALA A 89 -1.53 3.34 -3.54
CA ALA A 89 -1.69 2.59 -2.31
C ALA A 89 -0.58 2.99 -1.32
N GLY A 90 -0.90 3.05 -0.04
CA GLY A 90 0.04 3.48 0.99
C GLY A 90 1.21 2.51 1.20
N PHE A 91 2.35 3.05 1.64
CA PHE A 91 3.64 2.36 1.82
C PHE A 91 4.29 1.90 0.50
N GLY A 92 5.27 1.00 0.57
CA GLY A 92 5.95 0.44 -0.60
C GLY A 92 5.11 -0.62 -1.32
N ALA A 93 5.59 -1.07 -2.48
CA ALA A 93 4.89 -2.07 -3.30
C ALA A 93 4.79 -3.46 -2.63
N ASP A 94 5.58 -3.70 -1.59
CA ASP A 94 5.51 -4.88 -0.74
C ASP A 94 4.26 -4.93 0.14
N LEU A 95 3.70 -3.77 0.51
CA LEU A 95 2.47 -3.67 1.30
C LEU A 95 1.32 -3.09 0.48
N GLY A 96 1.48 -1.87 -0.03
CA GLY A 96 0.42 -1.15 -0.72
C GLY A 96 0.00 -1.83 -2.01
N ALA A 97 0.96 -2.07 -2.92
CA ALA A 97 0.66 -2.67 -4.22
C ALA A 97 0.19 -4.13 -4.09
N GLU A 98 0.84 -4.95 -3.24
CA GLU A 98 0.39 -6.31 -2.92
C GLU A 98 -1.08 -6.31 -2.49
N LYS A 99 -1.48 -5.49 -1.53
CA LYS A 99 -2.87 -5.41 -1.06
C LYS A 99 -3.82 -4.80 -2.08
N PHE A 100 -3.35 -3.83 -2.87
CA PHE A 100 -4.13 -3.29 -3.98
C PHE A 100 -4.45 -4.41 -4.99
N PHE A 101 -3.51 -5.27 -5.32
CA PHE A 101 -3.69 -6.38 -6.24
C PHE A 101 -4.49 -7.54 -5.62
N ASP A 102 -4.05 -8.06 -4.48
CA ASP A 102 -4.62 -9.26 -3.86
C ASP A 102 -5.92 -9.00 -3.10
N ILE A 103 -6.23 -7.76 -2.70
CA ILE A 103 -7.47 -7.43 -1.99
C ILE A 103 -8.37 -6.54 -2.84
N LYS A 104 -7.94 -5.32 -3.17
CA LYS A 104 -8.81 -4.34 -3.85
C LYS A 104 -9.21 -4.82 -5.25
N CYS A 105 -8.25 -5.15 -6.10
CA CYS A 105 -8.50 -5.57 -7.47
C CYS A 105 -9.31 -6.86 -7.52
N ARG A 106 -8.93 -7.84 -6.70
CA ARG A 106 -9.67 -9.10 -6.53
C ARG A 106 -11.14 -8.88 -6.17
N MET A 107 -11.42 -8.10 -5.12
CA MET A 107 -12.81 -7.88 -4.67
C MET A 107 -13.61 -6.99 -5.61
N ALA A 108 -12.96 -6.07 -6.32
CA ALA A 108 -13.62 -5.10 -7.19
C ALA A 108 -13.71 -5.54 -8.65
N GLY A 109 -13.01 -6.61 -9.06
CA GLY A 109 -12.87 -7.00 -10.47
C GLY A 109 -12.09 -5.97 -11.28
N LEU A 110 -11.04 -5.38 -10.71
CA LEU A 110 -10.18 -4.43 -11.40
C LEU A 110 -8.98 -5.15 -12.03
N HIS A 111 -8.53 -4.66 -13.17
CA HIS A 111 -7.40 -5.20 -13.92
C HIS A 111 -6.40 -4.08 -14.20
N PRO A 112 -5.41 -3.87 -13.32
CA PRO A 112 -4.39 -2.85 -13.51
C PRO A 112 -3.57 -3.11 -14.78
N GLU A 113 -3.41 -2.06 -15.60
CA GLU A 113 -2.77 -2.16 -16.91
C GLU A 113 -1.30 -1.71 -16.91
N ALA A 114 -0.92 -0.87 -15.94
CA ALA A 114 0.45 -0.43 -15.72
C ALA A 114 0.66 -0.05 -14.25
N ALA A 115 1.92 -0.02 -13.81
CA ALA A 115 2.31 0.45 -12.49
C ALA A 115 3.51 1.40 -12.57
N ILE A 116 3.50 2.40 -11.70
CA ILE A 116 4.62 3.33 -11.51
C ILE A 116 5.26 3.00 -10.16
N VAL A 117 6.54 2.65 -10.16
CA VAL A 117 7.33 2.52 -8.92
C VAL A 117 8.12 3.80 -8.72
N VAL A 118 7.80 4.55 -7.67
CA VAL A 118 8.48 5.82 -7.36
C VAL A 118 9.72 5.55 -6.51
N ALA A 119 10.84 6.20 -6.84
CA ALA A 119 12.09 6.15 -6.09
C ALA A 119 12.77 7.53 -6.01
N THR A 120 13.73 7.67 -5.10
CA THR A 120 14.63 8.84 -5.01
C THR A 120 16.05 8.37 -4.73
N VAL A 121 17.06 9.07 -5.26
CA VAL A 121 18.48 8.77 -5.00
C VAL A 121 18.76 8.77 -3.49
N ARG A 122 18.23 9.75 -2.76
CA ARG A 122 18.40 9.86 -1.30
C ARG A 122 17.82 8.65 -0.55
N ALA A 123 16.64 8.16 -0.91
CA ALA A 123 16.06 6.97 -0.28
C ALA A 123 16.89 5.71 -0.60
N LEU A 124 17.38 5.59 -1.83
CA LEU A 124 18.26 4.49 -2.21
C LEU A 124 19.60 4.55 -1.48
N LYS A 125 20.20 5.73 -1.29
CA LYS A 125 21.38 5.90 -0.41
C LYS A 125 21.11 5.43 1.02
N MET A 126 19.94 5.72 1.59
CA MET A 126 19.56 5.17 2.90
C MET A 126 19.53 3.64 2.90
N HIS A 127 18.92 3.05 1.87
CA HIS A 127 18.93 1.60 1.70
C HIS A 127 20.34 1.02 1.46
N GLY A 128 21.26 1.83 0.93
CA GLY A 128 22.69 1.51 0.76
C GLY A 128 23.55 1.75 2.01
N GLY A 129 22.95 2.17 3.14
CA GLY A 129 23.61 2.32 4.44
C GLY A 129 23.93 3.76 4.86
N VAL A 130 23.55 4.77 4.07
CA VAL A 130 23.81 6.18 4.41
C VAL A 130 22.82 6.68 5.46
N LYS A 131 23.32 7.35 6.50
CA LYS A 131 22.48 7.96 7.54
C LYS A 131 21.70 9.16 7.00
N LYS A 132 20.53 9.41 7.58
CA LYS A 132 19.58 10.45 7.15
C LYS A 132 20.20 11.86 7.07
N ASP A 133 21.13 12.19 7.96
CA ASP A 133 21.83 13.47 8.05
C ASP A 133 22.97 13.63 7.03
N ALA A 134 23.38 12.55 6.34
CA ALA A 134 24.48 12.54 5.37
C ALA A 134 24.02 12.47 3.90
N LEU A 135 22.71 12.47 3.63
CA LEU A 135 22.14 12.21 2.30
C LEU A 135 22.39 13.28 1.24
N GLY A 136 22.81 14.49 1.65
CA GLY A 136 23.10 15.60 0.72
C GLY A 136 24.46 15.51 0.04
N LYS A 137 25.31 14.54 0.42
CA LYS A 137 26.59 14.29 -0.24
C LYS A 137 26.41 13.22 -1.31
N GLU A 138 27.13 13.38 -2.42
CA GLU A 138 27.21 12.34 -3.45
C GLU A 138 27.77 11.04 -2.86
N ASP A 139 27.12 9.93 -3.13
CA ASP A 139 27.58 8.56 -2.86
C ASP A 139 26.95 7.59 -3.86
N VAL A 140 27.51 7.57 -5.08
CA VAL A 140 27.09 6.68 -6.17
C VAL A 140 27.09 5.22 -5.72
N ALA A 141 28.12 4.79 -4.98
CA ALA A 141 28.24 3.42 -4.52
C ALA A 141 27.11 3.03 -3.55
N ALA A 142 26.69 3.93 -2.66
CA ALA A 142 25.53 3.70 -1.81
C ALA A 142 24.22 3.68 -2.60
N ALA A 143 24.04 4.58 -3.57
CA ALA A 143 22.86 4.58 -4.44
C ALA A 143 22.73 3.25 -5.20
N THR A 144 23.82 2.75 -5.79
CA THR A 144 23.88 1.45 -6.47
C THR A 144 23.56 0.28 -5.51
N ARG A 145 24.19 0.22 -4.32
CA ARG A 145 23.86 -0.84 -3.33
C ARG A 145 22.40 -0.81 -2.92
N GLY A 146 21.86 0.39 -2.68
CA GLY A 146 20.49 0.61 -2.28
C GLY A 146 19.46 0.29 -3.36
N ALA A 147 19.84 0.36 -4.64
CA ALA A 147 18.99 0.02 -5.77
C ALA A 147 18.48 -1.45 -5.72
N ALA A 148 19.11 -2.32 -4.93
CA ALA A 148 18.56 -3.63 -4.59
C ALA A 148 17.11 -3.56 -4.09
N ASN A 149 16.74 -2.52 -3.34
CA ASN A 149 15.37 -2.32 -2.85
C ASN A 149 14.37 -2.07 -4.00
N VAL A 150 14.63 -1.09 -4.87
CA VAL A 150 13.72 -0.78 -6.00
C VAL A 150 13.65 -1.93 -7.01
N ARG A 151 14.77 -2.62 -7.28
CA ARG A 151 14.78 -3.84 -8.12
C ARG A 151 13.86 -4.92 -7.55
N HIS A 152 13.87 -5.11 -6.23
CA HIS A 152 12.97 -6.07 -5.58
C HIS A 152 11.50 -5.66 -5.72
N HIS A 153 11.15 -4.37 -5.57
CA HIS A 153 9.80 -3.88 -5.82
C HIS A 153 9.36 -4.05 -7.28
N ILE A 154 10.23 -3.77 -8.25
CA ILE A 154 9.96 -4.01 -9.68
C ILE A 154 9.62 -5.48 -9.92
N ARG A 155 10.45 -6.40 -9.41
CA ARG A 155 10.21 -7.85 -9.54
C ARG A 155 8.89 -8.26 -8.90
N ASN A 156 8.56 -7.71 -7.72
CA ASN A 156 7.29 -7.99 -7.05
C ASN A 156 6.10 -7.60 -7.91
N VAL A 157 6.08 -6.39 -8.47
CA VAL A 157 4.98 -5.95 -9.33
C VAL A 157 4.87 -6.83 -10.59
N LYS A 158 6.00 -7.23 -11.18
CA LYS A 158 6.02 -8.16 -12.33
C LYS A 158 5.42 -9.53 -12.00
N LYS A 159 5.45 -10.01 -10.75
CA LYS A 159 4.80 -11.29 -10.35
C LYS A 159 3.29 -11.27 -10.56
N PHE A 160 2.68 -10.10 -10.47
CA PHE A 160 1.25 -9.90 -10.73
C PHE A 160 0.94 -9.77 -12.23
N GLY A 161 1.94 -9.80 -13.11
CA GLY A 161 1.77 -9.65 -14.55
C GLY A 161 1.45 -8.21 -14.98
N VAL A 162 1.77 -7.21 -14.15
CA VAL A 162 1.56 -5.79 -14.45
C VAL A 162 2.89 -5.19 -14.97
N PRO A 163 2.91 -4.53 -16.14
CA PRO A 163 4.10 -3.85 -16.63
C PRO A 163 4.44 -2.61 -15.79
N VAL A 164 5.72 -2.27 -15.70
CA VAL A 164 6.24 -1.29 -14.74
C VAL A 164 7.11 -0.26 -15.42
N VAL A 165 6.94 0.99 -15.03
CA VAL A 165 7.89 2.09 -15.22
C VAL A 165 8.38 2.56 -13.84
N VAL A 166 9.64 3.01 -13.76
CA VAL A 166 10.16 3.66 -12.56
C VAL A 166 10.12 5.18 -12.75
N ALA A 167 9.53 5.90 -11.80
CA ALA A 167 9.62 7.35 -11.73
C ALA A 167 10.67 7.73 -10.67
N LEU A 168 11.78 8.32 -11.12
CA LEU A 168 12.86 8.78 -10.25
C LEU A 168 12.64 10.27 -9.94
N ASN A 169 12.11 10.58 -8.77
CA ASN A 169 11.86 11.97 -8.37
C ASN A 169 13.19 12.68 -8.09
N ARG A 170 13.47 13.76 -8.84
CA ARG A 170 14.71 14.54 -8.73
C ARG A 170 14.71 15.38 -7.45
N PHE A 171 15.85 15.42 -6.76
CA PHE A 171 16.15 16.42 -5.74
C PHE A 171 17.30 17.32 -6.18
N VAL A 172 17.33 18.55 -5.66
CA VAL A 172 18.35 19.58 -5.96
C VAL A 172 19.79 19.09 -5.67
N THR A 173 19.94 18.16 -4.73
CA THR A 173 21.25 17.62 -4.31
C THR A 173 21.69 16.37 -5.08
N ASP A 174 20.83 15.83 -5.94
CA ASP A 174 21.16 14.61 -6.69
C ASP A 174 22.11 14.96 -7.83
N THR A 175 23.17 14.16 -8.01
CA THR A 175 24.11 14.32 -9.13
C THR A 175 23.72 13.44 -10.31
N GLU A 176 24.17 13.80 -11.51
CA GLU A 176 23.85 13.03 -12.73
C GLU A 176 24.46 11.62 -12.64
N GLU A 177 25.64 11.48 -12.02
CA GLU A 177 26.28 10.20 -11.77
C GLU A 177 25.45 9.29 -10.87
N GLU A 178 24.80 9.83 -9.83
CA GLU A 178 23.90 9.07 -8.97
C GLU A 178 22.61 8.67 -9.70
N LEU A 179 22.03 9.59 -10.48
CA LEU A 179 20.83 9.35 -11.27
C LEU A 179 21.06 8.23 -12.30
N GLU A 180 22.16 8.31 -13.04
CA GLU A 180 22.54 7.30 -14.05
C GLU A 180 22.85 5.94 -13.43
N ALA A 181 23.49 5.91 -12.26
CA ALA A 181 23.74 4.66 -11.55
C ALA A 181 22.43 3.96 -11.13
N VAL A 182 21.45 4.72 -10.64
CA VAL A 182 20.12 4.17 -10.30
C VAL A 182 19.35 3.75 -11.55
N ARG A 183 19.42 4.55 -12.63
CA ARG A 183 18.80 4.26 -13.92
C ARG A 183 19.33 2.94 -14.48
N ALA A 184 20.65 2.74 -14.47
CA ALA A 184 21.28 1.50 -14.94
C ALA A 184 20.84 0.26 -14.14
N GLU A 185 20.76 0.37 -12.81
CA GLU A 185 20.31 -0.73 -11.94
C GLU A 185 18.85 -1.12 -12.17
N CYS A 186 17.98 -0.14 -12.41
CA CYS A 186 16.58 -0.40 -12.73
C CYS A 186 16.40 -0.93 -14.16
N ALA A 187 17.13 -0.38 -15.13
CA ALA A 187 17.09 -0.83 -16.52
C ALA A 187 17.54 -2.30 -16.68
N ALA A 188 18.42 -2.78 -15.81
CA ALA A 188 18.83 -4.19 -15.76
C ALA A 188 17.66 -5.16 -15.44
N GLU A 189 16.57 -4.66 -14.82
CA GLU A 189 15.34 -5.42 -14.63
C GLU A 189 14.43 -5.40 -15.88
N GLY A 190 14.82 -4.72 -16.96
CA GLY A 190 14.02 -4.55 -18.18
C GLY A 190 12.79 -3.69 -17.92
N VAL A 191 12.98 -2.51 -17.31
CA VAL A 191 11.94 -1.47 -17.15
C VAL A 191 12.49 -0.13 -17.61
N GLU A 192 11.60 0.70 -18.15
CA GLU A 192 11.89 2.11 -18.44
C GLU A 192 11.95 2.89 -17.12
N VAL A 193 12.85 3.86 -17.04
CA VAL A 193 13.10 4.66 -15.85
C VAL A 193 13.08 6.10 -16.30
N GLU A 194 12.19 6.90 -15.77
CA GLU A 194 12.09 8.30 -16.17
C GLU A 194 12.23 9.23 -14.99
N LEU A 195 12.93 10.34 -15.25
CA LEU A 195 13.11 11.41 -14.29
C LEU A 195 11.77 12.14 -14.10
N CYS A 196 11.44 12.47 -12.86
CA CYS A 196 10.20 13.12 -12.51
C CYS A 196 10.48 14.42 -11.73
N GLU A 197 10.04 15.54 -12.28
CA GLU A 197 10.27 16.89 -11.77
C GLU A 197 8.95 17.61 -11.44
N VAL A 198 7.85 16.86 -11.26
CA VAL A 198 6.50 17.43 -11.07
C VAL A 198 6.35 18.35 -9.85
N TRP A 199 7.23 18.20 -8.86
CA TRP A 199 7.26 19.09 -7.69
C TRP A 199 7.72 20.51 -8.05
N GLU A 200 8.68 20.64 -8.96
CA GLU A 200 9.24 21.93 -9.38
C GLU A 200 8.53 22.49 -10.61
N ARG A 201 8.15 21.62 -11.55
CA ARG A 201 7.69 22.00 -12.91
C ARG A 201 6.23 21.64 -13.20
N GLY A 202 5.45 21.20 -12.21
CA GLY A 202 4.07 20.78 -12.42
C GLY A 202 3.96 19.63 -13.44
N GLY A 203 2.88 19.61 -14.23
CA GLY A 203 2.62 18.58 -15.24
C GLY A 203 3.72 18.45 -16.29
N GLU A 204 4.41 19.55 -16.65
CA GLU A 204 5.52 19.53 -17.60
C GLU A 204 6.66 18.62 -17.12
N GLY A 205 6.97 18.65 -15.83
CA GLY A 205 7.99 17.79 -15.21
C GLY A 205 7.63 16.30 -15.15
N GLY A 206 6.41 15.92 -15.57
CA GLY A 206 5.92 14.54 -15.58
C GLY A 206 5.74 13.95 -16.99
N ILE A 207 6.00 14.70 -18.05
CA ILE A 207 5.72 14.29 -19.44
C ILE A 207 6.44 12.97 -19.78
N ALA A 208 7.73 12.84 -19.46
CA ALA A 208 8.50 11.63 -19.77
C ALA A 208 7.91 10.38 -19.09
N VAL A 209 7.54 10.50 -17.80
CA VAL A 209 6.86 9.42 -17.06
C VAL A 209 5.50 9.11 -17.70
N ALA A 210 4.72 10.12 -18.07
CA ALA A 210 3.41 9.95 -18.70
C ALA A 210 3.52 9.24 -20.06
N GLU A 211 4.46 9.63 -20.90
CA GLU A 211 4.74 8.97 -22.19
C GLU A 211 5.16 7.51 -21.99
N ALA A 212 6.02 7.22 -21.02
CA ALA A 212 6.40 5.84 -20.70
C ALA A 212 5.19 5.01 -20.24
N VAL A 213 4.30 5.58 -19.41
CA VAL A 213 3.04 4.91 -19.02
C VAL A 213 2.16 4.66 -20.24
N LEU A 214 1.99 5.65 -21.13
CA LEU A 214 1.19 5.50 -22.35
C LEU A 214 1.73 4.37 -23.23
N LYS A 215 3.06 4.26 -23.42
CA LYS A 215 3.69 3.14 -24.13
C LYS A 215 3.34 1.78 -23.50
N LEU A 216 3.34 1.69 -22.16
CA LEU A 216 2.96 0.45 -21.47
C LEU A 216 1.49 0.10 -21.72
N LEU A 217 0.58 1.06 -21.66
CA LEU A 217 -0.84 0.87 -21.94
C LEU A 217 -1.08 0.44 -23.40
N GLU A 218 -0.43 1.10 -24.35
CA GLU A 218 -0.49 0.78 -25.79
C GLU A 218 0.02 -0.63 -26.10
N SER A 219 1.04 -1.09 -25.37
CA SER A 219 1.61 -2.43 -25.55
C SER A 219 0.61 -3.56 -25.25
N ARG A 220 -0.43 -3.29 -24.42
CA ARG A 220 -1.43 -4.26 -23.96
C ARG A 220 -0.82 -5.57 -23.42
N THR A 221 0.33 -5.45 -22.76
CA THR A 221 1.08 -6.61 -22.26
C THR A 221 0.64 -7.06 -20.87
N ALA A 222 -0.17 -6.28 -20.16
CA ALA A 222 -0.66 -6.61 -18.83
C ALA A 222 -1.46 -7.92 -18.83
N LYS A 223 -1.07 -8.82 -17.93
CA LYS A 223 -1.73 -10.11 -17.67
C LYS A 223 -1.98 -10.24 -16.18
N PHE A 224 -2.74 -9.28 -15.66
CA PHE A 224 -2.99 -9.16 -14.23
C PHE A 224 -3.54 -10.46 -13.65
N LYS A 225 -2.89 -10.97 -12.59
CA LYS A 225 -3.39 -12.05 -11.75
C LYS A 225 -3.01 -11.82 -10.28
N PRO A 226 -3.89 -12.16 -9.33
CA PRO A 226 -3.52 -12.20 -7.91
C PRO A 226 -2.37 -13.19 -7.65
N LEU A 227 -1.62 -12.98 -6.58
CA LEU A 227 -0.43 -13.78 -6.25
C LEU A 227 -0.79 -15.21 -5.84
N TYR A 228 -1.97 -15.39 -5.23
CA TYR A 228 -2.46 -16.66 -4.69
C TYR A 228 -3.98 -16.78 -4.86
N ASP A 229 -4.47 -18.02 -4.94
CA ASP A 229 -5.90 -18.34 -4.85
C ASP A 229 -6.43 -18.13 -3.41
N GLU A 230 -7.55 -17.40 -3.24
CA GLU A 230 -8.16 -17.16 -1.92
C GLU A 230 -8.59 -18.44 -1.20
N ARG A 231 -8.89 -19.52 -1.94
CA ARG A 231 -9.34 -20.80 -1.40
C ARG A 231 -8.24 -21.58 -0.71
N ARG A 232 -6.97 -21.21 -0.92
CA ARG A 232 -5.85 -21.82 -0.21
C ARG A 232 -5.94 -21.54 1.29
N PRO A 233 -5.43 -22.44 2.15
CA PRO A 233 -5.35 -22.20 3.59
C PRO A 233 -4.66 -20.86 3.92
N ILE A 234 -5.15 -20.17 4.97
CA ILE A 234 -4.62 -18.86 5.40
C ILE A 234 -3.11 -18.91 5.65
N ARG A 235 -2.63 -19.98 6.29
CA ARG A 235 -1.20 -20.24 6.50
C ARG A 235 -0.40 -20.18 5.20
N GLU A 236 -0.86 -20.90 4.17
CA GLU A 236 -0.16 -20.97 2.88
C GLU A 236 -0.15 -19.62 2.17
N LYS A 237 -1.22 -18.83 2.29
CA LYS A 237 -1.28 -17.47 1.74
C LYS A 237 -0.26 -16.55 2.42
N ILE A 238 -0.16 -16.60 3.75
CA ILE A 238 0.86 -15.86 4.53
C ILE A 238 2.27 -16.26 4.08
N GLU A 239 2.55 -17.55 3.99
CA GLU A 239 3.86 -18.06 3.56
C GLU A 239 4.18 -17.69 2.11
N THR A 240 3.18 -17.67 1.23
CA THR A 240 3.34 -17.24 -0.16
C THR A 240 3.75 -15.77 -0.21
N ILE A 241 3.03 -14.88 0.47
CA ILE A 241 3.39 -13.46 0.53
C ILE A 241 4.80 -13.29 1.13
N ALA A 242 5.11 -13.96 2.23
CA ALA A 242 6.40 -13.84 2.89
C ALA A 242 7.57 -14.25 1.99
N LYS A 243 7.44 -15.38 1.28
CA LYS A 243 8.51 -15.88 0.39
C LYS A 243 8.58 -15.06 -0.89
N GLU A 244 7.45 -14.86 -1.54
CA GLU A 244 7.40 -14.25 -2.87
C GLU A 244 7.60 -12.73 -2.82
N ILE A 245 6.93 -12.03 -1.91
CA ILE A 245 6.97 -10.57 -1.88
C ILE A 245 8.08 -10.07 -0.98
N TYR A 246 8.34 -10.72 0.16
CA TYR A 246 9.33 -10.22 1.12
C TYR A 246 10.71 -10.86 1.01
N GLY A 247 10.85 -11.98 0.31
CA GLY A 247 12.11 -12.73 0.25
C GLY A 247 12.44 -13.47 1.56
N ALA A 248 11.46 -13.75 2.40
CA ALA A 248 11.62 -14.53 3.62
C ALA A 248 11.98 -15.99 3.30
N GLY A 249 12.79 -16.62 4.15
CA GLY A 249 13.05 -18.07 4.08
C GLY A 249 11.89 -18.89 4.64
N GLY A 250 11.11 -18.33 5.57
CA GLY A 250 9.98 -18.99 6.20
C GLY A 250 9.20 -18.06 7.12
N VAL A 251 8.17 -18.62 7.75
CA VAL A 251 7.28 -17.91 8.69
C VAL A 251 7.20 -18.71 9.98
N ALA A 252 7.38 -18.03 11.11
CA ALA A 252 7.17 -18.58 12.44
C ALA A 252 5.86 -18.01 13.00
N PHE A 253 4.98 -18.89 13.49
CA PHE A 253 3.70 -18.52 14.07
C PHE A 253 3.75 -18.69 15.58
N ALA A 254 3.41 -17.64 16.32
CA ALA A 254 3.27 -17.72 17.77
C ALA A 254 2.01 -18.53 18.14
N PRO A 255 1.92 -19.05 19.39
CA PRO A 255 0.76 -19.85 19.82
C PRO A 255 -0.59 -19.13 19.67
N ALA A 256 -0.64 -17.80 19.73
CA ALA A 256 -1.86 -17.04 19.49
C ALA A 256 -2.27 -17.07 18.01
N ALA A 257 -1.31 -16.86 17.09
CA ALA A 257 -1.54 -16.98 15.66
C ALA A 257 -1.98 -18.41 15.27
N GLU A 258 -1.40 -19.44 15.87
CA GLU A 258 -1.82 -20.84 15.66
C GLU A 258 -3.29 -21.07 16.04
N ARG A 259 -3.69 -20.63 17.24
CA ARG A 259 -5.10 -20.70 17.67
C ARG A 259 -6.03 -19.90 16.77
N ALA A 260 -5.58 -18.75 16.26
CA ALA A 260 -6.36 -17.96 15.33
C ALA A 260 -6.58 -18.72 14.01
N LEU A 261 -5.53 -19.33 13.44
CA LEU A 261 -5.64 -20.14 12.22
C LEU A 261 -6.70 -21.25 12.35
N GLU A 262 -6.77 -21.91 13.50
CA GLU A 262 -7.77 -22.95 13.79
C GLU A 262 -9.21 -22.38 13.86
N GLN A 263 -9.38 -21.15 14.33
CA GLN A 263 -10.69 -20.53 14.54
C GLN A 263 -11.27 -19.88 13.28
N LEU A 264 -10.42 -19.36 12.38
CA LEU A 264 -10.86 -18.59 11.20
C LEU A 264 -11.91 -19.31 10.33
N PRO A 265 -11.83 -20.63 10.04
CA PRO A 265 -12.86 -21.31 9.27
C PRO A 265 -14.25 -21.23 9.93
N ALA A 266 -14.33 -21.40 11.26
CA ALA A 266 -15.59 -21.30 12.01
C ALA A 266 -16.17 -19.87 12.01
N LEU A 267 -15.32 -18.86 11.80
CA LEU A 267 -15.71 -17.45 11.64
C LEU A 267 -16.13 -17.10 10.21
N GLY A 268 -15.98 -18.03 9.26
CA GLY A 268 -16.23 -17.82 7.83
C GLY A 268 -15.08 -17.10 7.11
N LEU A 269 -13.85 -17.20 7.64
CA LEU A 269 -12.66 -16.48 7.15
C LEU A 269 -11.52 -17.42 6.70
N GLY A 270 -11.82 -18.70 6.46
CA GLY A 270 -10.83 -19.65 5.93
C GLY A 270 -10.41 -19.34 4.49
N GLU A 271 -11.35 -18.82 3.70
CA GLU A 271 -11.20 -18.58 2.26
C GLU A 271 -11.21 -17.08 1.91
N THR A 272 -10.55 -16.25 2.71
CA THR A 272 -10.43 -14.80 2.46
C THR A 272 -8.99 -14.39 2.15
N PRO A 273 -8.76 -13.24 1.49
CA PRO A 273 -7.43 -12.66 1.36
C PRO A 273 -6.74 -12.39 2.71
N VAL A 274 -5.43 -12.19 2.63
CA VAL A 274 -4.56 -11.88 3.76
C VAL A 274 -4.06 -10.44 3.64
N CYS A 275 -4.19 -9.67 4.72
CA CYS A 275 -3.67 -8.31 4.82
C CYS A 275 -2.52 -8.28 5.83
N MET A 276 -1.29 -8.47 5.35
CA MET A 276 -0.10 -8.49 6.21
C MET A 276 0.13 -7.15 6.90
N ALA A 277 0.15 -7.13 8.23
CA ALA A 277 0.52 -5.95 8.99
C ALA A 277 1.97 -6.12 9.49
N LYS A 278 2.92 -5.45 8.83
CA LYS A 278 4.33 -5.36 9.23
C LYS A 278 4.84 -3.94 9.15
N THR A 279 6.09 -3.71 9.57
CA THR A 279 6.77 -2.44 9.31
C THR A 279 6.87 -2.15 7.80
N GLN A 280 6.71 -0.89 7.44
CA GLN A 280 6.86 -0.38 6.08
C GLN A 280 8.31 -0.06 5.69
N TYR A 281 9.24 -0.09 6.64
CA TYR A 281 10.63 0.36 6.42
C TYR A 281 11.55 -0.74 5.90
N SER A 282 11.10 -1.99 5.91
CA SER A 282 11.86 -3.16 5.52
C SER A 282 10.94 -4.21 4.90
N PHE A 283 11.48 -5.04 4.01
CA PHE A 283 10.78 -6.25 3.56
C PHE A 283 10.57 -7.24 4.73
N SER A 284 11.48 -7.27 5.71
CA SER A 284 11.32 -8.07 6.92
C SER A 284 10.40 -7.42 7.95
N ASP A 285 10.18 -8.09 9.08
CA ASP A 285 9.51 -7.58 10.27
C ASP A 285 10.43 -6.70 11.16
N ASP A 286 11.64 -6.39 10.70
CA ASP A 286 12.66 -5.61 11.41
C ASP A 286 12.95 -4.32 10.62
N PRO A 287 12.56 -3.13 11.13
CA PRO A 287 12.69 -1.87 10.42
C PRO A 287 14.13 -1.45 10.15
N THR A 288 15.11 -2.06 10.82
CA THR A 288 16.53 -1.72 10.65
C THR A 288 17.18 -2.43 9.47
N LYS A 289 16.54 -3.47 8.92
CA LYS A 289 17.07 -4.26 7.79
C LYS A 289 16.69 -3.64 6.45
N LEU A 290 17.41 -2.58 6.08
CA LEU A 290 17.20 -1.88 4.81
C LEU A 290 17.73 -2.66 3.59
N GLY A 291 17.40 -2.18 2.38
CA GLY A 291 17.82 -2.80 1.12
C GLY A 291 16.81 -3.86 0.68
N ALA A 292 17.31 -5.04 0.33
CA ALA A 292 16.51 -6.23 -0.01
C ALA A 292 16.99 -7.44 0.81
N PRO A 293 16.73 -7.47 2.14
CA PRO A 293 17.10 -8.61 2.97
C PRO A 293 16.41 -9.89 2.47
N SER A 294 17.09 -11.03 2.58
CA SER A 294 16.56 -12.33 2.13
C SER A 294 16.85 -13.43 3.14
N GLY A 295 16.05 -14.50 3.12
CA GLY A 295 16.27 -15.70 3.94
C GLY A 295 15.98 -15.52 5.42
N PHE A 296 15.37 -14.40 5.82
CA PHE A 296 14.94 -14.17 7.21
C PHE A 296 13.66 -14.94 7.52
N THR A 297 13.40 -15.15 8.81
CA THR A 297 12.12 -15.68 9.30
C THR A 297 11.20 -14.54 9.64
N LEU A 298 9.98 -14.53 9.07
CA LEU A 298 8.93 -13.58 9.44
C LEU A 298 8.17 -14.11 10.67
N HIS A 299 7.98 -13.30 11.70
CA HIS A 299 7.31 -13.72 12.95
C HIS A 299 5.89 -13.18 13.01
N VAL A 300 4.90 -14.07 12.94
CA VAL A 300 3.48 -13.73 13.07
C VAL A 300 3.03 -13.97 14.51
N ARG A 301 2.70 -12.89 15.23
CA ARG A 301 2.34 -12.95 16.65
C ARG A 301 0.86 -13.31 16.88
N ASP A 302 -0.01 -12.84 16.00
CA ASP A 302 -1.46 -13.02 16.08
C ASP A 302 -2.09 -12.81 14.70
N ILE A 303 -3.35 -13.24 14.52
CA ILE A 303 -4.12 -13.01 13.29
C ILE A 303 -5.51 -12.51 13.65
N LEU A 304 -5.82 -11.27 13.25
CA LEU A 304 -7.08 -10.63 13.59
C LEU A 304 -8.12 -10.78 12.46
N PRO A 305 -9.38 -11.08 12.77
CA PRO A 305 -10.45 -11.16 11.78
C PRO A 305 -10.97 -9.76 11.39
N SER A 306 -11.02 -9.44 10.10
CA SER A 306 -11.72 -8.25 9.58
C SER A 306 -12.91 -8.67 8.71
N ALA A 307 -13.88 -9.34 9.33
CA ALA A 307 -14.97 -10.03 8.63
C ALA A 307 -15.85 -9.15 7.74
N GLY A 308 -16.08 -7.89 8.13
CA GLY A 308 -16.83 -6.95 7.30
C GLY A 308 -16.06 -6.53 6.05
N ALA A 309 -14.75 -6.31 6.19
CA ALA A 309 -13.88 -5.99 5.06
C ALA A 309 -13.62 -7.22 4.17
N GLY A 310 -13.64 -8.42 4.75
CA GLY A 310 -13.51 -9.69 4.04
C GLY A 310 -12.06 -10.16 3.91
N PHE A 311 -11.21 -9.88 4.90
CA PHE A 311 -9.83 -10.39 4.96
C PHE A 311 -9.41 -10.66 6.41
N VAL A 312 -8.25 -11.30 6.57
CA VAL A 312 -7.59 -11.51 7.88
C VAL A 312 -6.33 -10.68 7.98
N VAL A 313 -5.91 -10.34 9.20
CA VAL A 313 -4.78 -9.43 9.45
C VAL A 313 -3.72 -10.13 10.31
N PRO A 314 -2.75 -10.82 9.69
CA PRO A 314 -1.58 -11.33 10.41
C PRO A 314 -0.71 -10.18 10.88
N LEU A 315 -0.45 -10.14 12.18
CA LEU A 315 0.41 -9.14 12.80
C LEU A 315 1.84 -9.67 12.84
N ALA A 316 2.74 -9.02 12.09
CA ALA A 316 4.17 -9.29 12.10
C ALA A 316 4.93 -8.07 12.64
N GLY A 317 5.70 -8.27 13.70
CA GLY A 317 6.34 -7.18 14.45
C GLY A 317 5.33 -6.31 15.25
N ASP A 318 5.81 -5.16 15.72
CA ASP A 318 5.02 -4.22 16.49
C ASP A 318 4.27 -3.22 15.61
N ILE A 319 2.93 -3.31 15.65
CA ILE A 319 2.04 -2.44 14.90
C ILE A 319 1.40 -1.41 15.84
N MET A 320 1.68 -0.13 15.58
CA MET A 320 1.06 1.00 16.27
C MET A 320 -0.29 1.33 15.62
N THR A 321 -1.38 1.15 16.37
CA THR A 321 -2.75 1.49 15.94
C THR A 321 -3.23 2.84 16.46
N MET A 322 -2.55 3.40 17.46
CA MET A 322 -2.84 4.70 18.06
C MET A 322 -1.55 5.51 18.20
N PRO A 323 -1.24 6.44 17.28
CA PRO A 323 -0.05 7.28 17.39
C PRO A 323 -0.19 8.29 18.53
N GLY A 324 0.91 8.53 19.26
CA GLY A 324 0.99 9.57 20.28
C GLY A 324 1.34 10.95 19.69
N LEU A 325 1.09 12.01 20.45
CA LEU A 325 1.58 13.36 20.12
C LEU A 325 3.10 13.46 20.36
N SER A 326 3.76 14.37 19.63
CA SER A 326 5.16 14.72 19.90
C SER A 326 5.29 15.55 21.18
N LYS A 327 6.53 15.72 21.67
CA LYS A 327 6.83 16.58 22.83
C LYS A 327 6.35 18.03 22.66
N THR A 328 6.33 18.52 21.43
CA THR A 328 5.86 19.86 21.06
C THR A 328 4.91 19.68 19.87
N PRO A 329 3.62 19.42 20.12
CA PRO A 329 2.66 19.13 19.07
C PRO A 329 2.41 20.38 18.22
N ALA A 330 2.16 20.17 16.92
CA ALA A 330 1.80 21.26 16.00
C ALA A 330 0.61 22.11 16.51
N ALA A 331 -0.30 21.47 17.28
CA ALA A 331 -1.44 22.12 17.92
C ALA A 331 -1.09 23.36 18.76
N GLU A 332 0.10 23.44 19.36
CA GLU A 332 0.55 24.63 20.11
C GLU A 332 0.74 25.87 19.22
N LYS A 333 0.94 25.68 17.91
CA LYS A 333 1.18 26.75 16.93
C LYS A 333 -0.03 27.04 16.06
N ILE A 334 -1.07 26.20 16.09
CA ILE A 334 -2.28 26.37 15.27
C ILE A 334 -3.09 27.55 15.81
N ARG A 335 -3.41 28.51 14.93
CA ARG A 335 -4.27 29.65 15.27
C ARG A 335 -5.04 30.15 14.05
N VAL A 336 -6.10 30.91 14.34
CA VAL A 336 -6.91 31.62 13.33
C VAL A 336 -6.78 33.11 13.59
N HIS A 337 -6.39 33.87 12.57
CA HIS A 337 -6.29 35.32 12.61
C HIS A 337 -7.69 35.96 12.49
N PRO A 338 -7.87 37.25 12.86
CA PRO A 338 -9.18 37.92 12.78
C PRO A 338 -9.81 37.96 11.38
N ASP A 339 -9.01 37.83 10.33
CA ASP A 339 -9.44 37.76 8.93
C ASP A 339 -9.86 36.34 8.49
N GLY A 340 -9.77 35.35 9.38
CA GLY A 340 -10.06 33.95 9.08
C GLY A 340 -8.86 33.16 8.56
N THR A 341 -7.68 33.77 8.40
CA THR A 341 -6.47 33.07 7.95
C THR A 341 -6.02 32.05 9.00
N ILE A 342 -5.75 30.81 8.55
CA ILE A 342 -5.27 29.72 9.41
C ILE A 342 -3.73 29.65 9.31
N GLU A 343 -3.04 29.66 10.46
CA GLU A 343 -1.59 29.53 10.55
C GLU A 343 -1.20 28.26 11.31
N GLY A 344 -0.12 27.59 10.89
CA GLY A 344 0.48 26.46 11.60
C GLY A 344 -0.08 25.07 11.26
N LEU A 345 -0.91 24.96 10.21
CA LEU A 345 -1.50 23.69 9.77
C LEU A 345 -0.61 22.91 8.77
N PHE A 346 0.23 23.62 8.01
CA PHE A 346 1.22 23.09 7.06
C PHE A 346 2.50 23.92 7.13
#